data_AF-A0A661UY12-F1
#
_entry.id   AF-A0A661UY12-F1
#
_cell.length_a   1.000
_cell.length_b   1.000
_cell.length_c   1.000
_cell.angle_alpha   90.00
_cell.angle_beta   90.00
_cell.angle_gamma   90.00
#
_symmetry.space_group_name_H-M   'P 1'
#
loop_
_entity.id
_entity.type
_entity.pdbx_description
1 polymer ?
#
loop_
_entity_poly.entity_id
_entity_poly.type
_entity_poly.pdbx_seq_one_letter_code
_entity_poly.pdbx_strand_id
1 'polypeptide(L)'
;MIRGHDVVIQAGGDDEQPVPVVNWRGLVTYQEAASVELRVAVLPQGKDPDDVIRADAESWRTLIADAEPVLDYRLDAAAATVDLENPRGRSELVREFLPLLGAVTDPVVRAHYLQRLSRLSQTGEEELAAVLARPQRAARSPRAPQLAAKGDAGEEFTLSLLLQYDSLREDGLKVPETLFWDAQARQILVLWKELAQTNAVKSALPPELDAYFERLILRRLPISDAKEASEAFADCLRKLETRRLRAEKQAMASQIADLQEQVGASGLLDTAEQQIIERDTEIGKEIHRHGRSDDGAKTVETSVNGN
;
A
#
# COMPACT_ATOMS: atom_id res chain seq x y z
N MET A 1 20.12 25.29 19.93
CA MET A 1 19.55 25.30 18.57
C MET A 1 19.64 23.89 18.04
N ILE A 2 18.53 23.17 17.99
CA ILE A 2 18.50 21.79 17.49
C ILE A 2 17.92 21.88 16.08
N ARG A 3 18.74 21.48 15.10
CA ARG A 3 18.38 21.43 13.67
C ARG A 3 17.77 20.06 13.38
N GLY A 4 16.86 19.98 12.40
CA GLY A 4 16.02 18.81 12.09
C GLY A 4 16.74 17.50 11.71
N HIS A 5 18.07 17.46 11.76
CA HIS A 5 18.86 16.23 11.62
C HIS A 5 19.17 15.55 12.97
N ASP A 6 19.24 16.31 14.07
CA ASP A 6 19.74 15.76 15.35
C ASP A 6 18.66 15.08 16.19
N VAL A 7 17.38 15.26 15.84
CA VAL A 7 16.27 14.53 16.49
C VAL A 7 16.25 13.06 16.09
N VAL A 8 16.90 12.68 14.99
CA VAL A 8 16.89 11.29 14.47
C VAL A 8 17.97 10.41 15.12
N ILE A 9 19.02 10.96 15.74
CA ILE A 9 20.14 10.14 16.24
C ILE A 9 20.22 10.06 17.77
N GLN A 10 19.51 10.91 18.51
CA GLN A 10 19.59 10.91 19.99
C GLN A 10 18.50 10.11 20.72
N ALA A 11 17.73 9.30 19.99
CA ALA A 11 16.80 8.31 20.55
C ALA A 11 17.14 6.87 20.10
N GLY A 12 18.43 6.62 19.77
CA GLY A 12 18.96 5.28 19.54
C GLY A 12 19.08 4.49 20.85
N GLY A 13 17.94 4.13 21.42
CA GLY A 13 17.80 3.13 22.45
C GLY A 13 16.57 2.30 22.09
N ASP A 14 16.81 1.07 21.65
CA ASP A 14 15.87 -0.04 21.43
C ASP A 14 14.41 0.26 21.79
N ASP A 15 13.57 0.51 20.79
CA ASP A 15 12.16 0.10 20.73
C ASP A 15 11.57 0.48 19.35
N GLU A 16 10.73 -0.40 18.79
CA GLU A 16 10.05 -0.28 17.49
C GLU A 16 9.30 1.06 17.34
N GLN A 17 9.94 2.08 16.75
CA GLN A 17 9.25 3.33 16.43
C GLN A 17 8.59 3.27 15.04
N PRO A 18 7.30 3.66 14.91
CA PRO A 18 6.58 3.63 13.65
C PRO A 18 7.19 4.64 12.68
N VAL A 19 7.78 4.14 11.60
CA VAL A 19 8.25 4.97 10.48
C VAL A 19 7.06 5.75 9.92
N PRO A 20 7.14 7.08 9.80
CA PRO A 20 6.02 7.88 9.31
C PRO A 20 5.72 7.50 7.86
N VAL A 21 4.57 6.90 7.61
CA VAL A 21 4.03 6.77 6.26
C VAL A 21 3.55 8.14 5.84
N VAL A 22 4.06 8.67 4.72
CA VAL A 22 3.74 10.01 4.19
C VAL A 22 2.32 10.01 3.61
N ASN A 23 1.32 9.88 4.48
CA ASN A 23 -0.10 10.07 4.20
C ASN A 23 -0.77 10.68 5.44
N TRP A 24 -1.91 11.37 5.25
CA TRP A 24 -2.54 12.14 6.33
C TRP A 24 -2.94 11.31 7.55
N ARG A 25 -3.30 10.03 7.35
CA ARG A 25 -3.56 9.12 8.47
C ARG A 25 -2.29 8.73 9.21
N GLY A 26 -1.22 8.48 8.48
CA GLY A 26 0.08 8.15 9.01
C GLY A 26 0.64 9.29 9.85
N LEU A 27 0.43 10.55 9.42
CA LEU A 27 0.79 11.71 10.23
C LEU A 27 -0.03 11.80 11.52
N VAL A 28 -1.35 11.60 11.47
CA VAL A 28 -2.20 11.60 12.68
C VAL A 28 -1.82 10.44 13.62
N THR A 29 -1.64 9.23 13.09
CA THR A 29 -1.19 8.07 13.87
C THR A 29 0.21 8.28 14.47
N TYR A 30 1.12 8.91 13.74
CA TYR A 30 2.46 9.23 14.23
C TYR A 30 2.40 10.28 15.35
N GLN A 31 1.59 11.33 15.21
CA GLN A 31 1.36 12.32 16.27
C GLN A 31 0.89 11.66 17.56
N GLU A 32 -0.07 10.73 17.48
CA GLU A 32 -0.58 10.02 18.66
C GLU A 32 0.48 9.04 19.23
N ALA A 33 1.19 8.30 18.38
CA ALA A 33 2.20 7.33 18.82
C ALA A 33 3.44 7.98 19.43
N ALA A 34 3.91 9.08 18.86
CA ALA A 34 5.08 9.83 19.32
C ALA A 34 4.71 10.90 20.35
N SER A 35 3.43 11.14 20.64
CA SER A 35 2.94 12.19 21.53
C SER A 35 3.48 13.58 21.16
N VAL A 36 3.50 13.90 19.87
CA VAL A 36 3.99 15.18 19.31
C VAL A 36 2.89 15.93 18.60
N GLU A 37 2.87 17.26 18.70
CA GLU A 37 1.94 18.11 17.93
C GLU A 37 2.52 18.38 16.53
N LEU A 38 1.85 17.87 15.49
CA LEU A 38 2.22 18.15 14.11
C LEU A 38 1.51 19.41 13.62
N ARG A 39 2.30 20.33 13.05
CA ARG A 39 1.83 21.58 12.47
C ARG A 39 2.25 21.70 11.00
N VAL A 40 1.43 22.36 10.20
CA VAL A 40 1.62 22.58 8.77
C VAL A 40 1.79 24.07 8.53
N ALA A 41 2.92 24.44 7.94
CA ALA A 41 3.20 25.81 7.55
C ALA A 41 2.98 25.94 6.03
N VAL A 42 2.06 26.80 5.62
CA VAL A 42 1.71 26.99 4.21
C VAL A 42 2.62 28.03 3.59
N LEU A 43 3.38 27.63 2.57
CA LEU A 43 4.30 28.53 1.86
C LEU A 43 3.55 29.41 0.85
N PRO A 44 4.05 30.64 0.59
CA PRO A 44 3.56 31.45 -0.51
C PRO A 44 3.65 30.72 -1.85
N GLN A 45 2.67 30.93 -2.72
CA GLN A 45 2.58 30.22 -4.00
C GLN A 45 3.86 30.38 -4.83
N GLY A 46 4.42 29.25 -5.28
CA GLY A 46 5.61 29.22 -6.14
C GLY A 46 6.94 29.50 -5.43
N LYS A 47 6.97 29.53 -4.10
CA LYS A 47 8.20 29.65 -3.32
C LYS A 47 8.54 28.34 -2.60
N ASP A 48 9.83 28.03 -2.53
CA ASP A 48 10.35 26.96 -1.67
C ASP A 48 10.82 27.54 -0.31
N PRO A 49 11.14 26.69 0.68
CA PRO A 49 11.67 27.14 1.97
C PRO A 49 12.93 28.01 1.83
N ASP A 50 13.80 27.68 0.88
CA ASP A 50 15.08 28.35 0.69
C ASP A 50 14.88 29.78 0.18
N ASP A 51 13.93 30.00 -0.73
CA ASP A 51 13.52 31.29 -1.27
C ASP A 51 12.87 32.17 -0.19
N VAL A 52 12.04 31.58 0.68
CA VAL A 52 11.42 32.32 1.80
C VAL A 52 12.49 32.76 2.81
N ILE A 53 13.41 31.86 3.18
CA ILE A 53 14.50 32.15 4.11
C ILE A 53 15.47 33.19 3.53
N ARG A 54 15.80 33.09 2.25
CA ARG A 54 16.69 34.04 1.56
C ARG A 54 16.06 35.41 1.41
N ALA A 55 14.75 35.47 1.18
CA ALA A 55 14.02 36.74 1.06
C ALA A 55 13.93 37.46 2.40
N ASP A 56 13.49 36.77 3.46
CA ASP A 56 13.46 37.31 4.81
C ASP A 56 13.40 36.19 5.87
N ALA A 57 14.45 36.08 6.68
CA ALA A 57 14.53 35.10 7.74
C ALA A 57 13.54 35.36 8.90
N GLU A 58 13.07 36.59 9.11
CA GLU A 58 11.98 36.84 10.08
C GLU A 58 10.65 36.32 9.56
N SER A 59 10.32 36.55 8.28
CA SER A 59 9.13 35.98 7.65
C SER A 59 9.04 34.45 7.79
N TRP A 60 10.18 33.75 7.66
CA TRP A 60 10.24 32.31 7.88
C TRP A 60 9.92 31.91 9.32
N ARG A 61 10.45 32.66 10.31
CA ARG A 61 10.18 32.37 11.73
C ARG A 61 8.72 32.59 12.07
N THR A 62 8.12 33.67 11.57
CA THR A 62 6.69 33.95 11.73
C THR A 62 5.85 32.85 11.08
N LEU A 63 6.20 32.43 9.86
CA LEU A 63 5.51 31.36 9.14
C LEU A 63 5.52 30.02 9.88
N ILE A 64 6.64 29.67 10.53
CA ILE A 64 6.70 28.47 11.40
C ILE A 64 5.89 28.67 12.68
N ALA A 65 5.96 29.85 13.30
CA ALA A 65 5.25 30.13 14.54
C ALA A 65 3.73 30.09 14.36
N ASP A 66 3.25 30.56 13.21
CA ASP A 66 1.84 30.59 12.81
C ASP A 66 1.38 29.28 12.12
N ALA A 67 2.24 28.25 12.07
CA ALA A 67 1.88 26.97 11.47
C ALA A 67 0.66 26.36 12.18
N GLU A 68 -0.32 25.95 11.40
CA GLU A 68 -1.59 25.45 11.91
C GLU A 68 -1.50 23.96 12.27
N PRO A 69 -2.24 23.47 13.29
CA PRO A 69 -2.33 22.05 13.57
C PRO A 69 -2.74 21.23 12.34
N VAL A 70 -2.16 20.04 12.17
CA VAL A 70 -2.38 19.21 10.97
C VAL A 70 -3.85 18.88 10.71
N LEU A 71 -4.64 18.68 11.77
CA LEU A 71 -6.07 18.39 11.68
C LEU A 71 -6.89 19.62 11.28
N ASP A 72 -6.47 20.82 11.71
CA ASP A 72 -7.11 22.08 11.33
C ASP A 72 -6.90 22.32 9.83
N TYR A 73 -5.63 22.33 9.41
CA TYR A 73 -5.26 22.48 8.00
C TYR A 73 -5.99 21.48 7.10
N ARG A 74 -6.04 20.19 7.51
CA ARG A 74 -6.68 19.17 6.68
C ARG A 74 -8.19 19.34 6.60
N LEU A 75 -8.86 19.71 7.68
CA LEU A 75 -10.31 19.96 7.69
C LEU A 75 -10.65 21.13 6.77
N ASP A 76 -9.92 22.23 6.90
CA ASP A 76 -10.18 23.46 6.16
C ASP A 76 -9.84 23.28 4.66
N ALA A 77 -8.76 22.56 4.34
CA ALA A 77 -8.42 22.20 2.97
C ALA A 77 -9.44 21.24 2.34
N ALA A 78 -9.98 20.27 3.09
CA ALA A 78 -11.03 19.39 2.57
C ALA A 78 -12.34 20.17 2.33
N ALA A 79 -12.72 21.04 3.28
CA ALA A 79 -13.90 21.90 3.16
C ALA A 79 -13.82 22.84 1.96
N ALA A 80 -12.63 23.36 1.63
CA ALA A 80 -12.42 24.24 0.48
C ALA A 80 -12.60 23.55 -0.88
N THR A 81 -12.50 22.22 -0.94
CA THR A 81 -12.58 21.45 -2.21
C THR A 81 -14.01 20.99 -2.57
N VAL A 82 -14.98 21.15 -1.67
CA VAL A 82 -16.34 20.64 -1.83
C VAL A 82 -17.39 21.73 -1.69
N ASP A 83 -18.52 21.57 -2.38
CA ASP A 83 -19.68 22.46 -2.21
C ASP A 83 -20.48 22.07 -0.95
N LEU A 84 -20.35 22.87 0.11
CA LEU A 84 -21.04 22.68 1.39
C LEU A 84 -22.51 23.12 1.36
N GLU A 85 -22.99 23.79 0.33
CA GLU A 85 -24.43 24.05 0.17
C GLU A 85 -25.16 22.79 -0.32
N ASN A 86 -24.43 21.91 -1.04
CA ASN A 86 -24.95 20.65 -1.55
C ASN A 86 -24.84 19.51 -0.53
N PRO A 87 -25.92 18.75 -0.25
CA PRO A 87 -25.88 17.56 0.58
C PRO A 87 -24.82 16.52 0.16
N ARG A 88 -24.49 16.43 -1.14
CA ARG A 88 -23.43 15.53 -1.63
C ARG A 88 -22.04 16.00 -1.19
N GLY A 89 -21.73 17.30 -1.31
CA GLY A 89 -20.43 17.84 -0.89
C GLY A 89 -20.23 17.74 0.63
N ARG A 90 -21.29 17.95 1.42
CA ARG A 90 -21.26 17.66 2.87
C ARG A 90 -20.95 16.19 3.17
N SER A 91 -21.55 15.27 2.42
CA SER A 91 -21.28 13.84 2.56
C SER A 91 -19.85 13.47 2.17
N GLU A 92 -19.29 14.12 1.15
CA GLU A 92 -17.90 13.93 0.73
C GLU A 92 -16.92 14.42 1.81
N LEU A 93 -17.12 15.61 2.38
CA LEU A 93 -16.33 16.12 3.51
C LEU A 93 -16.32 15.14 4.68
N VAL A 94 -17.50 14.66 5.09
CA VAL A 94 -17.64 13.71 6.19
C VAL A 94 -16.94 12.39 5.86
N ARG A 95 -17.11 11.84 4.65
CA ARG A 95 -16.45 10.59 4.25
C ARG A 95 -14.93 10.68 4.24
N GLU A 96 -14.40 11.86 3.92
CA GLU A 96 -12.98 12.10 3.86
C GLU A 96 -12.36 12.33 5.24
N PHE A 97 -12.96 13.20 6.05
CA PHE A 97 -12.38 13.65 7.32
C PHE A 97 -12.67 12.71 8.49
N LEU A 98 -13.86 12.10 8.55
CA LEU A 98 -14.26 11.25 9.66
C LEU A 98 -13.31 10.05 9.93
N PRO A 99 -12.72 9.40 8.91
CA PRO A 99 -11.69 8.38 9.15
C PRO A 99 -10.39 8.90 9.78
N LEU A 100 -10.04 10.18 9.62
CA LEU A 100 -8.88 10.78 10.29
C LEU A 100 -9.16 10.92 11.79
N LEU A 101 -10.39 11.32 12.13
CA LEU A 101 -10.86 11.38 13.53
C LEU A 101 -10.92 10.03 14.22
N GLY A 102 -11.09 8.94 13.46
CA GLY A 102 -10.99 7.58 13.98
C GLY A 102 -9.57 7.17 14.39
N ALA A 103 -8.54 7.84 13.89
CA ALA A 103 -7.14 7.59 14.26
C ALA A 103 -6.70 8.38 15.51
N VAL A 104 -7.48 9.38 15.93
CA VAL A 104 -7.21 10.19 17.13
C VAL A 104 -7.61 9.39 18.37
N THR A 105 -6.65 9.17 19.27
CA THR A 105 -6.85 8.39 20.49
C THR A 105 -7.36 9.25 21.63
N ASP A 106 -6.94 10.53 21.69
CA ASP A 106 -7.42 11.48 22.69
C ASP A 106 -8.93 11.80 22.49
N PRO A 107 -9.79 11.46 23.46
CA PRO A 107 -11.23 11.68 23.35
C PRO A 107 -11.63 13.16 23.34
N VAL A 108 -10.85 14.05 23.97
CA VAL A 108 -11.12 15.49 24.02
C VAL A 108 -10.83 16.12 22.67
N VAL A 109 -9.67 15.80 22.09
CA VAL A 109 -9.28 16.25 20.74
C VAL A 109 -10.29 15.73 19.71
N ARG A 110 -10.64 14.44 19.78
CA ARG A 110 -11.64 13.85 18.88
C ARG A 110 -13.00 14.53 19.00
N ALA A 111 -13.46 14.84 20.21
CA ALA A 111 -14.73 15.54 20.42
C ALA A 111 -14.71 16.96 19.84
N HIS A 112 -13.62 17.70 20.04
CA HIS A 112 -13.44 19.04 19.47
C HIS A 112 -13.59 19.03 17.94
N TYR A 113 -12.89 18.12 17.26
CA TYR A 113 -12.94 18.05 15.81
C TYR A 113 -14.25 17.46 15.27
N LEU A 114 -14.91 16.56 16.00
CA LEU A 114 -16.23 16.05 15.64
C LEU A 114 -17.27 17.18 15.70
N GLN A 115 -17.18 18.06 16.70
CA GLN A 115 -18.02 19.25 16.78
C GLN A 115 -17.72 20.23 15.63
N ARG A 116 -16.45 20.48 15.29
CA ARG A 116 -16.10 21.32 14.13
C ARG A 116 -16.67 20.74 12.83
N LEU A 117 -16.50 19.44 12.61
CA LEU A 117 -17.04 18.74 11.44
C LEU A 117 -18.57 18.86 11.36
N SER A 118 -19.28 18.66 12.49
CA SER A 118 -20.74 18.81 12.57
C SER A 118 -21.22 20.18 12.09
N ARG A 119 -20.52 21.25 12.50
CA ARG A 119 -20.86 22.63 12.10
C ARG A 119 -20.66 22.85 10.60
N LEU A 120 -19.54 22.37 10.05
CA LEU A 120 -19.21 22.53 8.63
C LEU A 120 -20.12 21.68 7.72
N SER A 121 -20.40 20.44 8.12
CA SER A 121 -21.25 19.52 7.34
C SER A 121 -22.74 19.67 7.63
N GLN A 122 -23.12 20.53 8.59
CA GLN A 122 -24.51 20.70 9.09
C GLN A 122 -25.18 19.36 9.40
N THR A 123 -24.42 18.43 9.98
CA THR A 123 -24.85 17.06 10.32
C THR A 123 -24.83 16.89 11.82
N GLY A 124 -25.79 16.16 12.39
CA GLY A 124 -25.85 15.98 13.85
C GLY A 124 -24.60 15.29 14.39
N GLU A 125 -24.09 15.74 15.54
CA GLU A 125 -22.93 15.11 16.20
C GLU A 125 -23.19 13.63 16.50
N GLU A 126 -24.41 13.27 16.90
CA GLU A 126 -24.82 11.89 17.16
C GLU A 126 -24.77 11.02 15.90
N GLU A 127 -25.15 11.58 14.74
CA GLU A 127 -25.10 10.88 13.45
C GLU A 127 -23.65 10.65 13.01
N LEU A 128 -22.79 11.65 13.17
CA LEU A 128 -21.36 11.54 12.89
C LEU A 128 -20.67 10.53 13.82
N ALA A 129 -21.00 10.57 15.11
CA ALA A 129 -20.51 9.61 16.10
C ALA A 129 -20.99 8.19 15.80
N ALA A 130 -22.23 8.01 15.34
CA ALA A 130 -22.75 6.72 14.92
C ALA A 130 -22.04 6.18 13.66
N VAL A 131 -21.73 7.04 12.69
CA VAL A 131 -20.95 6.65 11.50
C VAL A 131 -19.51 6.28 11.88
N LEU A 132 -18.92 6.98 12.85
CA LEU A 132 -17.59 6.69 13.39
C LEU A 132 -17.55 5.38 14.18
N ALA A 133 -18.59 5.12 15.00
CA ALA A 133 -18.72 3.93 15.85
C ALA A 133 -19.15 2.68 15.07
N ARG A 134 -19.74 2.85 13.88
CA ARG A 134 -20.09 1.72 13.02
C ARG A 134 -18.79 1.06 12.56
N PRO A 135 -18.52 -0.21 12.89
CA PRO A 135 -17.43 -0.92 12.26
C PRO A 135 -17.68 -0.83 10.77
N GLN A 136 -16.73 -0.26 10.01
CA GLN A 136 -16.86 -0.07 8.57
C GLN A 136 -17.11 -1.44 7.93
N ARG A 137 -18.38 -1.84 7.83
CA ARG A 137 -18.85 -2.89 6.92
C ARG A 137 -18.59 -2.29 5.55
N ALA A 138 -17.42 -2.63 5.02
CA ALA A 138 -16.85 -2.07 3.82
C ALA A 138 -17.93 -1.95 2.74
N ALA A 139 -18.38 -0.70 2.51
CA ALA A 139 -18.92 -0.33 1.23
C ALA A 139 -17.80 -0.62 0.23
N ARG A 140 -18.03 -1.63 -0.60
CA ARG A 140 -17.14 -2.04 -1.68
C ARG A 140 -16.93 -0.86 -2.64
N SER A 141 -15.83 -0.15 -2.44
CA SER A 141 -15.01 0.50 -3.46
C SER A 141 -13.59 0.60 -2.89
N PRO A 142 -12.55 0.41 -3.71
CA PRO A 142 -11.30 -0.22 -3.31
C PRO A 142 -10.44 0.75 -2.49
N ARG A 143 -10.58 0.69 -1.17
CA ARG A 143 -9.60 1.25 -0.26
C ARG A 143 -8.40 0.30 -0.23
N ALA A 144 -7.22 0.87 -0.43
CA ALA A 144 -5.94 0.25 -0.13
C ALA A 144 -6.00 -0.49 1.22
N PRO A 145 -5.54 -1.75 1.28
CA PRO A 145 -5.76 -2.64 2.41
C PRO A 145 -4.96 -2.17 3.63
N GLN A 146 -5.66 -1.91 4.74
CA GLN A 146 -5.05 -1.88 6.07
C GLN A 146 -4.93 -3.32 6.58
N LEU A 147 -3.77 -3.61 7.15
CA LEU A 147 -3.26 -4.90 7.61
C LEU A 147 -4.26 -5.65 8.52
N ALA A 148 -5.12 -6.46 7.92
CA ALA A 148 -4.96 -7.89 8.16
C ALA A 148 -4.15 -8.38 6.97
N ALA A 149 -3.09 -9.16 7.18
CA ALA A 149 -2.49 -9.92 6.11
C ALA A 149 -3.53 -10.91 5.55
N LYS A 150 -4.42 -10.40 4.67
CA LYS A 150 -4.69 -11.10 3.44
C LYS A 150 -3.35 -11.05 2.73
N GLY A 151 -2.53 -12.08 2.94
CA GLY A 151 -1.50 -12.38 1.97
C GLY A 151 -2.18 -12.39 0.60
N ASP A 152 -1.45 -12.03 -0.45
CA ASP A 152 -2.01 -12.19 -1.79
C ASP A 152 -2.57 -13.62 -1.86
N ALA A 153 -3.87 -13.75 -2.11
CA ALA A 153 -4.52 -15.06 -2.11
C ALA A 153 -3.84 -16.00 -3.12
N GLY A 154 -3.20 -15.44 -4.16
CA GLY A 154 -2.32 -16.16 -5.07
C GLY A 154 -1.01 -16.63 -4.42
N GLU A 155 -0.34 -15.80 -3.62
CA GLU A 155 0.86 -16.18 -2.86
C GLU A 155 0.54 -17.25 -1.80
N GLU A 156 -0.52 -17.04 -1.01
CA GLU A 156 -0.97 -18.02 -0.01
C GLU A 156 -1.33 -19.35 -0.68
N PHE A 157 -2.02 -19.32 -1.82
CA PHE A 157 -2.36 -20.53 -2.57
C PHE A 157 -1.11 -21.23 -3.11
N THR A 158 -0.16 -20.48 -3.68
CA THR A 158 1.12 -21.01 -4.17
C THR A 158 1.91 -21.68 -3.04
N LEU A 159 1.99 -21.03 -1.88
CA LEU A 159 2.70 -21.55 -0.73
C LEU A 159 1.97 -22.76 -0.13
N SER A 160 0.63 -22.76 -0.13
CA SER A 160 -0.17 -23.92 0.28
C SER A 160 0.09 -25.12 -0.63
N LEU A 161 0.27 -24.91 -1.94
CA LEU A 161 0.66 -25.99 -2.87
C LEU A 161 2.03 -26.58 -2.50
N LEU A 162 3.03 -25.72 -2.25
CA LEU A 162 4.38 -26.16 -1.88
C LEU A 162 4.43 -26.91 -0.55
N LEU A 163 3.59 -26.53 0.42
CA LEU A 163 3.54 -27.16 1.74
C LEU A 163 2.72 -28.45 1.76
N GLN A 164 1.74 -28.61 0.87
CA GLN A 164 0.87 -29.79 0.85
C GLN A 164 1.28 -30.86 -0.17
N TYR A 165 2.07 -30.50 -1.20
CA TYR A 165 2.48 -31.41 -2.27
C TYR A 165 4.01 -31.51 -2.39
N ASP A 166 4.57 -32.58 -1.82
CA ASP A 166 6.02 -32.86 -1.88
C ASP A 166 6.55 -33.02 -3.31
N SER A 167 5.69 -33.40 -4.28
CA SER A 167 6.04 -33.48 -5.70
C SER A 167 6.49 -32.14 -6.28
N LEU A 168 6.10 -31.01 -5.68
CA LEU A 168 6.48 -29.67 -6.11
C LEU A 168 7.80 -29.19 -5.51
N ARG A 169 8.51 -30.03 -4.75
CA ARG A 169 9.74 -29.65 -4.03
C ARG A 169 10.82 -29.12 -4.98
N GLU A 170 11.11 -29.86 -6.04
CA GLU A 170 12.19 -29.50 -6.99
C GLU A 170 11.89 -28.18 -7.71
N ASP A 171 10.64 -27.94 -8.08
CA ASP A 171 10.24 -26.72 -8.76
C ASP A 171 10.11 -25.54 -7.80
N GLY A 172 9.65 -25.77 -6.57
CA GLY A 172 9.60 -24.76 -5.51
C GLY A 172 10.97 -24.22 -5.11
N LEU A 173 12.02 -25.05 -5.13
CA LEU A 173 13.40 -24.63 -4.87
C LEU A 173 13.90 -23.61 -5.91
N LYS A 174 13.40 -23.67 -7.15
CA LYS A 174 13.77 -22.76 -8.25
C LYS A 174 13.07 -21.40 -8.15
N VAL A 175 12.04 -21.26 -7.32
CA VAL A 175 11.24 -20.03 -7.24
C VAL A 175 12.02 -18.95 -6.48
N PRO A 176 12.29 -17.78 -7.05
CA PRO A 176 12.92 -16.69 -6.32
C PRO A 176 12.00 -16.14 -5.22
N GLU A 177 12.54 -15.86 -4.04
CA GLU A 177 11.78 -15.31 -2.89
C GLU A 177 11.23 -13.91 -3.16
N THR A 178 11.84 -13.18 -4.10
CA THR A 178 11.42 -11.83 -4.51
C THR A 178 10.07 -11.82 -5.24
N LEU A 179 9.57 -12.98 -5.69
CA LEU A 179 8.21 -13.12 -6.25
C LEU A 179 7.11 -12.91 -5.22
N PHE A 180 7.39 -13.21 -3.95
CA PHE A 180 6.46 -13.08 -2.84
C PHE A 180 6.60 -11.68 -2.23
N TRP A 181 5.54 -10.88 -2.32
CA TRP A 181 5.52 -9.53 -1.75
C TRP A 181 5.11 -9.55 -0.28
N ASP A 182 4.32 -10.54 0.13
CA ASP A 182 3.98 -10.77 1.54
C ASP A 182 5.22 -11.24 2.30
N ALA A 183 5.59 -10.48 3.34
CA ALA A 183 6.73 -10.78 4.19
C ALA A 183 6.56 -12.14 4.90
N GLN A 184 5.33 -12.47 5.31
CA GLN A 184 5.05 -13.73 5.99
C GLN A 184 5.23 -14.93 5.04
N ALA A 185 4.71 -14.82 3.81
CA ALA A 185 4.86 -15.87 2.80
C ALA A 185 6.32 -16.08 2.40
N ARG A 186 7.07 -14.98 2.25
CA ARG A 186 8.50 -15.03 1.93
C ARG A 186 9.30 -15.74 3.03
N GLN A 187 9.06 -15.40 4.30
CA GLN A 187 9.77 -16.01 5.42
C GLN A 187 9.54 -17.52 5.49
N ILE A 188 8.30 -17.97 5.28
CA ILE A 188 7.98 -19.40 5.22
C ILE A 188 8.67 -20.07 4.04
N LEU A 189 8.70 -19.44 2.86
CA LEU A 189 9.38 -20.00 1.69
C LEU A 189 10.88 -20.16 1.93
N VAL A 190 11.55 -19.17 2.53
CA VAL A 190 12.97 -19.24 2.90
C VAL A 190 13.23 -20.43 3.81
N LEU A 191 12.49 -20.53 4.92
CA LEU A 191 12.64 -21.63 5.87
C LEU A 191 12.32 -22.98 5.23
N TRP A 192 11.28 -23.04 4.39
CA TRP A 192 10.93 -24.25 3.67
C TRP A 192 12.05 -24.68 2.71
N LYS A 193 12.75 -23.78 2.03
CA LYS A 193 13.89 -24.13 1.16
C LYS A 193 15.09 -24.64 1.95
N GLU A 194 15.40 -24.02 3.08
CA GLU A 194 16.52 -24.42 3.94
C GLU A 194 16.30 -25.78 4.59
N LEU A 195 15.05 -26.12 4.89
CA LEU A 195 14.69 -27.36 5.56
C LEU A 195 14.32 -28.45 4.55
N ALA A 196 14.99 -29.60 4.62
CA ALA A 196 14.75 -30.72 3.69
C ALA A 196 13.35 -31.37 3.86
N GLN A 197 12.67 -31.14 4.99
CA GLN A 197 11.35 -31.72 5.27
C GLN A 197 10.35 -30.65 5.72
N THR A 198 9.13 -30.72 5.19
CA THR A 198 8.04 -29.76 5.46
C THR A 198 7.58 -29.75 6.93
N ASN A 199 7.66 -30.90 7.61
CA ASN A 199 7.33 -31.03 9.03
C ASN A 199 8.31 -30.27 9.96
N ALA A 200 9.57 -30.09 9.53
CA ALA A 200 10.59 -29.36 10.28
C ALA A 200 10.37 -27.84 10.22
N VAL A 201 9.61 -27.35 9.23
CA VAL A 201 9.28 -25.93 9.09
C VAL A 201 8.48 -25.44 10.30
N LYS A 202 7.52 -26.23 10.80
CA LYS A 202 6.74 -25.89 12.01
C LYS A 202 7.63 -25.68 13.23
N SER A 203 8.68 -26.49 13.41
CA SER A 203 9.58 -26.38 14.56
C SER A 203 10.57 -25.22 14.49
N ALA A 204 10.81 -24.68 13.30
CA ALA A 204 11.76 -23.59 13.06
C ALA A 204 11.08 -22.22 12.87
N LEU A 205 9.75 -22.17 12.90
CA LEU A 205 8.98 -20.95 12.68
C LEU A 205 8.95 -20.08 13.94
N PRO A 206 9.09 -18.75 13.80
CA PRO A 206 8.76 -17.80 14.87
C PRO A 206 7.29 -17.94 15.29
N PRO A 207 6.97 -17.78 16.60
CA PRO A 207 5.61 -18.00 17.12
C PRO A 207 4.57 -17.05 16.49
N GLU A 208 5.00 -15.91 15.95
CA GLU A 208 4.14 -14.94 15.26
C GLU A 208 3.60 -15.48 13.93
N LEU A 209 4.28 -16.46 13.32
CA LEU A 209 3.91 -17.05 12.03
C LEU A 209 3.13 -18.35 12.16
N ASP A 210 2.95 -18.88 13.37
CA ASP A 210 2.26 -20.15 13.60
C ASP A 210 0.83 -20.15 13.05
N ALA A 211 0.04 -19.11 13.40
CA ALA A 211 -1.34 -18.98 12.93
C ALA A 211 -1.42 -18.86 11.39
N TYR A 212 -0.41 -18.24 10.77
CA TYR A 212 -0.34 -18.10 9.32
C TYR A 212 0.02 -19.42 8.65
N PHE A 213 1.00 -20.14 9.18
CA PHE A 213 1.43 -21.43 8.68
C PHE A 213 0.33 -22.49 8.81
N GLU A 214 -0.36 -22.56 9.95
CA GLU A 214 -1.49 -23.49 10.14
C GLU A 214 -2.62 -23.21 9.14
N ARG A 215 -2.88 -21.94 8.83
CA ARG A 215 -3.85 -21.55 7.80
C ARG A 215 -3.47 -22.06 6.41
N LEU A 216 -2.18 -22.12 6.06
CA LEU A 216 -1.71 -22.63 4.76
C LEU A 216 -1.81 -24.15 4.67
N ILE A 217 -1.44 -24.87 5.73
CA ILE A 217 -1.54 -26.34 5.76
C ILE A 217 -2.99 -26.81 5.76
N LEU A 218 -3.87 -26.15 6.52
CA LEU A 218 -5.28 -26.53 6.63
C LEU A 218 -6.13 -26.05 5.44
N ARG A 219 -5.54 -25.31 4.50
CA ARG A 219 -6.25 -24.79 3.34
C ARG A 219 -6.72 -25.94 2.46
N ARG A 220 -8.03 -25.99 2.18
CA ARG A 220 -8.57 -26.93 1.19
C ARG A 220 -8.19 -26.49 -0.22
N LEU A 221 -7.46 -27.33 -0.93
CA LEU A 221 -7.07 -27.12 -2.32
C LEU A 221 -7.98 -27.96 -3.23
N PRO A 222 -8.61 -27.38 -4.27
CA PRO A 222 -9.47 -28.11 -5.20
C PRO A 222 -8.62 -28.83 -6.25
N ILE A 223 -7.69 -29.67 -5.79
CA ILE A 223 -6.72 -30.38 -6.64
C ILE A 223 -6.78 -31.85 -6.28
N SER A 224 -6.87 -32.68 -7.30
CA SER A 224 -7.15 -34.11 -7.15
C SER A 224 -5.89 -34.96 -7.36
N ASP A 225 -4.94 -34.51 -8.19
CA ASP A 225 -3.73 -35.25 -8.51
C ASP A 225 -2.46 -34.36 -8.57
N ALA A 226 -1.29 -35.02 -8.60
CA ALA A 226 0.01 -34.35 -8.63
C ALA A 226 0.29 -33.58 -9.93
N LYS A 227 -0.38 -33.94 -11.02
CA LYS A 227 -0.22 -33.28 -12.32
C LYS A 227 -0.99 -31.95 -12.33
N GLU A 228 -2.24 -31.98 -11.87
CA GLU A 228 -3.08 -30.81 -11.64
C GLU A 228 -2.42 -29.87 -10.61
N ALA A 229 -1.74 -30.41 -9.59
CA ALA A 229 -0.94 -29.61 -8.66
C ALA A 229 0.22 -28.87 -9.36
N SER A 230 0.94 -29.54 -10.26
CA SER A 230 2.04 -28.93 -11.02
C SER A 230 1.54 -27.87 -12.01
N GLU A 231 0.43 -28.14 -12.71
CA GLU A 231 -0.19 -27.17 -13.62
C GLU A 231 -0.70 -25.94 -12.85
N ALA A 232 -1.43 -26.15 -11.75
CA ALA A 232 -1.90 -25.07 -10.89
C ALA A 232 -0.73 -24.25 -10.30
N PHE A 233 0.37 -24.91 -9.92
CA PHE A 233 1.56 -24.23 -9.43
C PHE A 233 2.23 -23.38 -10.52
N ALA A 234 2.42 -23.92 -11.72
CA ALA A 234 2.95 -23.18 -12.86
C ALA A 234 2.08 -21.97 -13.20
N ASP A 235 0.76 -22.11 -13.16
CA ASP A 235 -0.21 -21.03 -13.39
C ASP A 235 -0.07 -19.92 -12.36
N CYS A 236 0.12 -20.29 -11.10
CA CYS A 236 0.33 -19.32 -10.04
C CYS A 236 1.64 -18.56 -10.20
N LEU A 237 2.74 -19.25 -10.53
CA LEU A 237 4.02 -18.60 -10.81
C LEU A 237 3.92 -17.61 -11.98
N ARG A 238 3.24 -17.98 -13.08
CA ARG A 238 3.02 -17.06 -14.21
C ARG A 238 2.25 -15.81 -13.79
N LYS A 239 1.23 -15.95 -12.92
CA LYS A 239 0.46 -14.82 -12.40
C LYS A 239 1.30 -13.91 -11.49
N LEU A 240 2.09 -14.48 -10.59
CA LEU A 240 2.99 -13.74 -9.72
C LEU A 240 4.07 -12.99 -10.51
N GLU A 241 4.66 -13.63 -11.53
CA GLU A 241 5.65 -13.01 -12.41
C GLU A 241 5.03 -11.89 -13.24
N THR A 242 3.84 -12.11 -13.80
CA THR A 242 3.10 -11.07 -14.53
C THR A 242 2.79 -9.87 -13.63
N ARG A 243 2.44 -10.10 -12.36
CA ARG A 243 2.23 -9.03 -11.38
C ARG A 243 3.52 -8.26 -11.11
N ARG A 244 4.65 -8.95 -10.92
CA ARG A 244 5.98 -8.34 -10.74
C ARG A 244 6.34 -7.45 -11.92
N LEU A 245 6.22 -7.98 -13.14
CA LEU A 245 6.52 -7.26 -14.39
C LEU A 245 5.63 -6.03 -14.57
N ARG A 246 4.33 -6.13 -14.24
CA ARG A 246 3.43 -4.96 -14.29
C ARG A 246 3.81 -3.87 -13.29
N ALA A 247 4.27 -4.26 -12.10
CA ALA A 247 4.71 -3.31 -11.07
C ALA A 247 6.02 -2.63 -11.48
N GLU A 248 6.98 -3.39 -12.02
CA GLU A 248 8.23 -2.87 -12.59
C GLU A 248 7.93 -1.88 -13.72
N LYS A 249 7.02 -2.25 -14.62
CA LYS A 249 6.53 -1.37 -15.69
C LYS A 249 5.95 -0.05 -15.17
N GLN A 250 5.07 -0.12 -14.16
CA GLN A 250 4.43 1.05 -13.58
C GLN A 250 5.45 1.97 -12.89
N ALA A 251 6.43 1.40 -12.19
CA ALA A 251 7.51 2.16 -11.55
C ALA A 251 8.37 2.89 -12.58
N MET A 252 8.73 2.20 -13.67
CA MET A 252 9.47 2.81 -14.79
C MET A 252 8.67 3.94 -15.46
N ALA A 253 7.37 3.75 -15.69
CA ALA A 253 6.51 4.78 -16.26
C ALA A 253 6.42 6.03 -15.36
N SER A 254 6.37 5.85 -14.04
CA SER A 254 6.44 6.96 -13.08
C SER A 254 7.78 7.70 -13.17
N GLN A 255 8.90 6.97 -13.20
CA GLN A 255 10.22 7.57 -13.32
C GLN A 255 10.39 8.37 -14.62
N ILE A 256 9.86 7.86 -15.74
CA ILE A 256 9.84 8.60 -17.01
C ILE A 256 9.03 9.91 -16.86
N ALA A 257 7.85 9.86 -16.24
CA ALA A 257 7.03 11.05 -16.04
C ALA A 257 7.72 12.10 -15.17
N ASP A 258 8.36 11.67 -14.08
CA ASP A 258 9.09 12.55 -13.16
C ASP A 258 10.31 13.19 -13.86
N LEU A 259 11.06 12.43 -14.66
CA LEU A 259 12.18 12.95 -15.46
C LEU A 259 11.70 13.97 -16.50
N GLN A 260 10.60 13.71 -17.18
CA GLN A 260 10.02 14.63 -18.16
C GLN A 260 9.56 15.95 -17.52
N GLU A 261 9.05 15.91 -16.30
CA GLU A 261 8.66 17.10 -15.53
C GLU A 261 9.89 17.91 -15.09
N GLN A 262 10.97 17.24 -14.69
CA GLN A 262 12.21 17.90 -14.25
C GLN A 262 13.05 18.50 -15.38
N VAL A 263 13.09 17.85 -16.55
CA VAL A 263 13.96 18.23 -17.68
C VAL A 263 13.33 19.30 -18.59
N GLY A 264 12.01 19.52 -18.51
CA GLY A 264 11.32 20.65 -19.14
C GLY A 264 11.63 20.84 -20.64
N ALA A 265 10.97 20.07 -21.52
CA ALA A 265 10.91 20.28 -22.99
C ALA A 265 12.24 20.55 -23.75
N SER A 266 13.41 20.35 -23.14
CA SER A 266 14.73 20.57 -23.73
C SER A 266 15.33 19.25 -24.19
N GLY A 267 14.80 18.77 -25.33
CA GLY A 267 15.36 17.91 -26.39
C GLY A 267 16.72 17.18 -26.30
N LEU A 268 17.21 16.76 -25.13
CA LEU A 268 18.35 15.86 -25.01
C LEU A 268 17.93 14.65 -24.20
N LEU A 269 17.63 13.56 -24.93
CA LEU A 269 17.45 12.22 -24.38
C LEU A 269 18.76 11.83 -23.70
N ASP A 270 18.79 11.91 -22.37
CA ASP A 270 19.84 11.28 -21.59
C ASP A 270 19.80 9.78 -21.85
N THR A 271 20.97 9.13 -21.90
CA THR A 271 21.09 7.68 -22.12
C THR A 271 20.25 6.87 -21.12
N ALA A 272 19.96 7.44 -19.95
CA ALA A 272 19.08 6.88 -18.93
C ALA A 272 17.61 6.78 -19.39
N GLU A 273 17.06 7.81 -20.04
CA GLU A 273 15.67 7.76 -20.56
C GLU A 273 15.52 6.68 -21.64
N GLN A 274 16.51 6.55 -22.54
CA GLN A 274 16.52 5.51 -23.56
C GLN A 274 16.57 4.11 -22.96
N GLN A 275 17.40 3.88 -21.93
CA GLN A 275 17.47 2.60 -21.24
C GLN A 275 16.16 2.24 -20.53
N ILE A 276 15.47 3.20 -19.92
CA ILE A 276 14.18 2.96 -19.25
C ILE A 276 13.09 2.63 -20.29
N ILE A 277 13.06 3.34 -21.43
CA ILE A 277 12.11 3.06 -22.53
C ILE A 277 12.37 1.67 -23.12
N GLU A 278 13.63 1.31 -23.42
CA GLU A 278 13.97 -0.01 -23.95
C GLU A 278 13.52 -1.13 -22.99
N ARG A 279 13.81 -0.99 -21.69
CA ARG A 279 13.40 -1.94 -20.67
C ARG A 279 11.87 -2.04 -20.53
N ASP A 280 11.13 -0.92 -20.59
CA ASP A 280 9.66 -0.92 -20.60
C ASP A 280 9.09 -1.74 -21.78
N THR A 281 9.68 -1.61 -22.97
CA THR A 281 9.25 -2.38 -24.15
C THR A 281 9.56 -3.87 -24.03
N GLU A 282 10.68 -4.25 -23.41
CA GLU A 282 11.03 -5.64 -23.14
C GLU A 282 10.07 -6.29 -22.14
N ILE A 283 9.79 -5.60 -21.03
CA ILE A 283 8.81 -6.04 -20.03
C ILE A 283 7.42 -6.23 -20.66
N GLY A 284 7.02 -5.32 -21.56
CA GLY A 284 5.78 -5.47 -22.34
C GLY A 284 5.73 -6.75 -23.16
N LYS A 285 6.84 -7.13 -23.82
CA LYS A 285 6.95 -8.38 -24.58
C LYS A 285 6.92 -9.61 -23.65
N GLU A 286 7.53 -9.53 -22.47
CA GLU A 286 7.50 -10.60 -21.47
C GLU A 286 6.09 -10.81 -20.92
N ILE A 287 5.36 -9.76 -20.57
CA ILE A 287 3.95 -9.85 -20.13
C ILE A 287 3.09 -10.50 -21.22
N HIS A 288 3.27 -10.09 -22.48
CA HIS A 288 2.50 -10.66 -23.60
C HIS A 288 2.82 -12.15 -23.83
N ARG A 289 4.08 -12.57 -23.64
CA ARG A 289 4.50 -13.98 -23.72
C ARG A 289 3.85 -14.83 -22.62
N HIS A 290 3.77 -14.31 -21.39
CA HIS A 290 3.13 -14.99 -20.27
C HIS A 290 1.59 -15.02 -20.38
N GLY A 291 0.98 -14.03 -21.03
CA GLY A 291 -0.46 -13.97 -21.29
C GLY A 291 -0.95 -14.86 -22.44
N ARG A 292 -0.11 -15.16 -23.44
CA ARG A 292 -0.50 -15.98 -24.62
C ARG A 292 -0.74 -17.46 -24.30
N SER A 293 -0.27 -17.97 -23.17
CA SER A 293 -0.59 -19.33 -22.72
C SER A 293 -2.04 -19.51 -22.26
N ASP A 294 -2.77 -18.42 -22.00
CA ASP A 294 -4.17 -18.46 -21.53
C ASP A 294 -5.19 -18.58 -22.69
N ASP A 295 -4.81 -18.16 -23.91
CA ASP A 295 -5.70 -18.13 -25.09
C ASP A 295 -5.68 -19.43 -25.92
N GLY A 296 -4.81 -20.39 -25.58
CA GLY A 296 -4.63 -21.65 -26.32
C GLY A 296 -5.64 -22.76 -26.01
N ALA A 297 -6.53 -22.58 -25.03
CA ALA A 297 -7.39 -23.67 -24.51
C ALA A 297 -8.90 -23.48 -24.75
N LYS A 298 -9.32 -22.55 -25.62
CA LYS A 298 -10.73 -22.42 -26.02
C LYS A 298 -10.91 -22.33 -27.54
N THR A 299 -10.68 -23.45 -28.20
CA THR A 299 -11.34 -23.73 -29.48
C THR A 299 -12.27 -24.91 -29.27
N VAL A 300 -13.45 -24.63 -28.72
CA VAL A 300 -14.56 -25.59 -28.76
C VAL A 300 -15.14 -25.51 -30.16
N GLU A 301 -14.82 -26.50 -30.99
CA GLU A 301 -15.50 -26.75 -32.25
C GLU A 301 -16.99 -26.99 -31.97
N THR A 302 -17.83 -26.00 -32.27
CA THR A 302 -19.27 -26.23 -32.41
C THR A 302 -19.51 -26.92 -33.74
N SER A 303 -19.49 -28.25 -33.72
CA SER A 303 -19.97 -29.09 -34.82
C SER A 303 -21.50 -29.04 -34.83
N VAL A 304 -22.08 -28.32 -35.80
CA VAL A 304 -23.51 -28.38 -36.12
C VAL A 304 -23.76 -29.68 -36.90
N ASN A 305 -24.31 -30.69 -36.22
CA ASN A 305 -24.92 -31.84 -36.90
C ASN A 305 -26.41 -31.56 -37.09
N GLY A 306 -26.82 -31.47 -38.35
CA GLY A 306 -28.23 -31.45 -38.72
C GLY A 306 -28.88 -32.82 -38.57
N ASN A 307 -30.16 -32.80 -38.24
CA ASN A 307 -31.19 -33.60 -38.89
C ASN A 307 -32.54 -32.88 -38.76
#